data_AF-A0A4U1C943-F1
#
_entry.id   AF-A0A4U1C943-F1
#
_cell.length_a   1.000
_cell.length_b   1.000
_cell.length_c   1.000
_cell.angle_alpha   90.00
_cell.angle_beta   90.00
_cell.angle_gamma   90.00
#
_symmetry.space_group_name_H-M   'P 1'
#
loop_
_entity.id
_entity.type
_entity.pdbx_description
1 polymer ?
#
loop_
_entity_poly.entity_id
_entity_poly.type
_entity_poly.pdbx_seq_one_letter_code
_entity_poly.pdbx_strand_id
1 'polypeptide(L)'
;MLSTYLRTVFFAIIFLLSLLGCKKDESEQQSPKDATISFTVNGAYNGTLSYKGLNLNPKIIITFSEAIKASEVNNIILKIENGINLTVTSSLSNQNKAVEISPSNPLTSFTNYQLIIPTTLATESGGRIINPLTINLQTGFDDADKFPRISDEDLLTLIQKQTFKYFWDFGHPNSGMARERNTSADIVTTGGTGFGIMSIVTAVSRNFISKADGLLRTQKIVSFLKTADKFHGAFPHWINGNTGKVQPFSAKDNGADLVETSFLMEGLLVARQYFNGTDAAEVTLRNDINQLYQNVEWSWFRKNNEERLLWHWSPEFTWDINLQVKGWNESLMVYVLAASSTNYSIPKSVYDNGWAGNGSIKNGNSFYGVNLPLGPANGGPLFFEHYSLMALNPTGLTDAYANYETQAKAHSKINYNYCVANPQGYSGYSTESWGLTASDINGGYTASSPNNDRGYIAPTAAISSIPFTPEESLRAIRFFYYKLGDKMWGEYGFKDAFSLNDPWFASSYLAIDQGPQIVMIENYRTGLIWNLFMSCPEVKTGLTKLGFQSPKI
;
A
#
# COMPACT_ATOMS: atom_id res chain seq x y z
N MET A 1 -57.77 -112.63 -8.86
CA MET A 1 -59.22 -112.41 -8.75
C MET A 1 -59.43 -111.45 -7.59
N LEU A 2 -60.05 -110.29 -7.64
CA LEU A 2 -60.90 -109.61 -8.64
C LEU A 2 -60.93 -108.11 -8.23
N SER A 3 -60.95 -107.19 -9.20
CA SER A 3 -61.37 -105.77 -9.13
C SER A 3 -60.49 -104.74 -8.34
N THR A 4 -59.53 -103.98 -8.90
CA THR A 4 -59.62 -102.66 -9.62
C THR A 4 -60.54 -101.62 -8.92
N TYR A 5 -60.18 -100.37 -8.52
CA TYR A 5 -59.26 -99.35 -9.05
C TYR A 5 -58.79 -98.36 -7.94
N LEU A 6 -57.48 -98.03 -7.96
CA LEU A 6 -56.66 -96.93 -7.38
C LEU A 6 -57.09 -96.19 -6.07
N ARG A 7 -56.42 -96.34 -4.90
CA ARG A 7 -55.04 -95.92 -4.49
C ARG A 7 -54.86 -94.38 -4.43
N THR A 8 -54.40 -93.70 -3.38
CA THR A 8 -53.92 -94.00 -2.01
C THR A 8 -53.78 -92.65 -1.28
N VAL A 9 -53.91 -92.60 0.04
CA VAL A 9 -53.45 -91.51 0.95
C VAL A 9 -54.24 -90.20 0.90
N PHE A 10 -55.21 -90.03 1.79
CA PHE A 10 -55.63 -88.71 2.29
C PHE A 10 -56.09 -88.84 3.75
N PHE A 11 -55.19 -89.34 4.60
CA PHE A 11 -55.32 -89.35 6.05
C PHE A 11 -53.94 -89.08 6.64
N ALA A 12 -53.60 -87.79 6.88
CA ALA A 12 -52.60 -87.32 7.85
C ALA A 12 -52.26 -85.82 7.65
N ILE A 13 -53.23 -84.90 7.80
CA ILE A 13 -53.02 -83.49 8.18
C ILE A 13 -54.31 -83.04 8.89
N ILE A 14 -54.64 -83.50 10.10
CA ILE A 14 -54.18 -82.94 11.39
C ILE A 14 -53.87 -81.43 11.30
N PHE A 15 -54.83 -80.62 11.74
CA PHE A 15 -54.57 -79.60 12.76
C PHE A 15 -53.37 -78.66 12.48
N LEU A 16 -53.35 -78.00 11.32
CA LEU A 16 -52.35 -76.97 11.03
C LEU A 16 -52.84 -75.94 9.99
N LEU A 17 -54.04 -75.37 10.16
CA LEU A 17 -54.62 -74.38 9.23
C LEU A 17 -55.26 -73.17 9.92
N SER A 18 -54.69 -72.70 11.04
CA SER A 18 -55.04 -71.40 11.64
C SER A 18 -53.86 -70.70 12.33
N LEU A 19 -52.66 -70.82 11.75
CA LEU A 19 -51.48 -70.03 12.12
C LEU A 19 -50.75 -69.54 10.86
N LEU A 20 -51.46 -68.85 9.97
CA LEU A 20 -50.84 -67.75 9.22
C LEU A 20 -51.15 -66.48 9.99
N GLY A 21 -50.47 -66.33 11.13
CA GLY A 21 -50.28 -65.02 11.69
C GLY A 21 -49.54 -64.20 10.64
N CYS A 22 -50.24 -63.26 10.01
CA CYS A 22 -49.58 -62.09 9.47
C CYS A 22 -48.79 -61.48 10.63
N LYS A 23 -47.48 -61.74 10.68
CA LYS A 23 -46.56 -60.76 11.24
C LYS A 23 -46.79 -59.52 10.37
N LYS A 24 -47.68 -58.63 10.82
CA LYS A 24 -47.46 -57.21 10.59
C LYS A 24 -46.10 -56.98 11.22
N ASP A 25 -45.07 -56.86 10.39
CA ASP A 25 -43.96 -56.03 10.77
C ASP A 25 -44.58 -54.68 11.08
N GLU A 26 -44.86 -54.43 12.36
CA GLU A 26 -44.97 -53.07 12.86
C GLU A 26 -43.58 -52.47 12.61
N SER A 27 -43.39 -51.92 11.41
CA SER A 27 -42.45 -50.83 11.27
C SER A 27 -43.00 -49.75 12.20
N GLU A 28 -42.40 -49.63 13.39
CA GLU A 28 -42.61 -48.46 14.25
C GLU A 28 -42.44 -47.23 13.35
N GLN A 29 -43.55 -46.57 13.04
CA GLN A 29 -43.54 -45.36 12.24
C GLN A 29 -42.96 -44.28 13.13
N GLN A 30 -41.63 -44.18 13.13
CA GLN A 30 -40.88 -43.28 13.99
C GLN A 30 -41.38 -41.85 13.69
N SER A 31 -41.96 -41.20 14.70
CA SER A 31 -42.49 -39.84 14.53
C SER A 31 -41.34 -38.89 14.16
N PRO A 32 -41.53 -37.96 13.20
CA PRO A 32 -40.51 -36.99 12.82
C PRO A 32 -39.96 -36.25 14.03
N LYS A 33 -38.64 -36.38 14.27
CA LYS A 33 -37.92 -35.64 15.30
C LYS A 33 -37.11 -34.54 14.67
N ASP A 34 -37.39 -33.31 15.10
CA ASP A 34 -36.63 -32.14 14.73
C ASP A 34 -35.25 -32.14 15.43
N ALA A 35 -34.25 -31.52 14.78
CA ALA A 35 -32.89 -31.46 15.29
C ALA A 35 -32.44 -30.03 15.63
N THR A 36 -31.69 -29.91 16.71
CA THR A 36 -30.90 -28.71 17.05
C THR A 36 -29.45 -28.89 16.59
N ILE A 37 -28.78 -27.77 16.30
CA ILE A 37 -27.40 -27.74 15.81
C ILE A 37 -26.48 -27.14 16.88
N SER A 38 -25.30 -27.73 17.02
CA SER A 38 -24.10 -27.10 17.58
C SER A 38 -22.94 -27.27 16.60
N PHE A 39 -21.87 -26.49 16.74
CA PHE A 39 -20.74 -26.59 15.83
C PHE A 39 -19.43 -26.16 16.47
N THR A 40 -18.33 -26.56 15.83
CA THR A 40 -16.99 -26.05 16.09
C THR A 40 -16.29 -25.71 14.79
N VAL A 41 -15.43 -24.69 14.81
CA VAL A 41 -14.51 -24.38 13.72
C VAL A 41 -13.10 -24.59 14.24
N ASN A 42 -12.33 -25.44 13.56
CA ASN A 42 -11.01 -25.90 14.00
C ASN A 42 -11.01 -26.43 15.44
N GLY A 43 -12.09 -27.13 15.83
CA GLY A 43 -12.23 -27.77 17.14
C GLY A 43 -12.69 -26.86 18.28
N ALA A 44 -12.96 -25.57 18.03
CA ALA A 44 -13.45 -24.64 19.05
C ALA A 44 -14.76 -23.95 18.65
N TYR A 45 -15.59 -23.66 19.65
CA TYR A 45 -16.71 -22.71 19.54
C TYR A 45 -16.30 -21.42 20.25
N ASN A 46 -16.34 -20.29 19.55
CA ASN A 46 -15.88 -19.00 20.09
C ASN A 46 -17.00 -18.14 20.72
N GLY A 47 -18.21 -18.68 20.90
CA GLY A 47 -19.35 -17.91 21.39
C GLY A 47 -20.08 -17.08 20.32
N THR A 48 -19.65 -17.12 19.06
CA THR A 48 -20.21 -16.30 17.97
C THR A 48 -20.43 -17.12 16.69
N LEU A 49 -21.02 -16.48 15.67
CA LEU A 49 -21.14 -17.02 14.31
C LEU A 49 -20.08 -16.45 13.36
N SER A 50 -19.04 -15.79 13.86
CA SER A 50 -18.00 -15.16 13.05
C SER A 50 -16.61 -15.59 13.51
N TYR A 51 -15.83 -16.10 12.57
CA TYR A 51 -14.47 -16.56 12.80
C TYR A 51 -13.54 -15.82 11.86
N LYS A 52 -12.50 -15.18 12.41
CA LYS A 52 -11.50 -14.42 11.65
C LYS A 52 -10.12 -15.04 11.78
N GLY A 53 -9.23 -14.76 10.82
CA GLY A 53 -7.85 -15.25 10.84
C GLY A 53 -7.72 -16.76 10.70
N LEU A 54 -8.68 -17.41 10.03
CA LEU A 54 -8.67 -18.87 9.87
C LEU A 54 -7.55 -19.32 8.93
N ASN A 55 -7.02 -20.52 9.14
CA ASN A 55 -6.20 -21.18 8.14
C ASN A 55 -7.02 -21.42 6.84
N LEU A 56 -6.34 -21.75 5.75
CA LEU A 56 -6.97 -21.89 4.43
C LEU A 56 -7.80 -23.18 4.26
N ASN A 57 -7.67 -24.15 5.17
CA ASN A 57 -8.42 -25.41 5.14
C ASN A 57 -9.17 -25.61 6.46
N PRO A 58 -10.10 -24.69 6.82
CA PRO A 58 -10.79 -24.79 8.09
C PRO A 58 -11.58 -26.10 8.15
N LYS A 59 -11.56 -26.73 9.31
CA LYS A 59 -12.33 -27.92 9.62
C LYS A 59 -13.54 -27.53 10.45
N ILE A 60 -14.74 -27.69 9.90
CA ILE A 60 -15.98 -27.36 10.58
C ILE A 60 -16.69 -28.66 10.94
N ILE A 61 -16.98 -28.86 12.22
CA ILE A 61 -17.78 -30.01 12.68
C ILE A 61 -19.13 -29.49 13.14
N ILE A 62 -20.19 -30.01 12.52
CA ILE A 62 -21.57 -29.69 12.82
C ILE A 62 -22.17 -30.90 13.52
N THR A 63 -22.68 -30.71 14.74
CA THR A 63 -23.28 -31.76 15.56
C THR A 63 -24.77 -31.51 15.70
N PHE A 64 -25.56 -32.55 15.43
CA PHE A 64 -27.01 -32.57 15.44
C PHE A 64 -27.52 -33.39 16.63
N SER A 65 -28.64 -32.99 17.24
CA SER A 65 -29.27 -33.77 18.31
C SER A 65 -29.85 -35.11 17.82
N GLU A 66 -30.27 -35.14 16.54
CA GLU A 66 -30.83 -36.31 15.85
C GLU A 66 -30.02 -36.66 14.61
N ALA A 67 -30.04 -37.93 14.19
CA ALA A 67 -29.32 -38.40 13.00
C ALA A 67 -29.89 -37.75 11.73
N ILE A 68 -29.02 -37.35 10.81
CA ILE A 68 -29.39 -36.70 9.55
C ILE A 68 -29.24 -37.63 8.35
N LYS A 69 -30.14 -37.49 7.36
CA LYS A 69 -30.10 -38.33 6.16
C LYS A 69 -28.82 -38.07 5.38
N ALA A 70 -28.08 -39.13 5.06
CA ALA A 70 -26.81 -39.03 4.35
C ALA A 70 -26.93 -38.34 2.97
N SER A 71 -28.06 -38.51 2.27
CA SER A 71 -28.33 -37.84 1.00
C SER A 71 -28.44 -36.31 1.11
N GLU A 72 -28.73 -35.79 2.30
CA GLU A 72 -28.96 -34.37 2.55
C GLU A 72 -27.69 -33.59 2.89
N VAL A 73 -26.57 -34.26 3.17
CA VAL A 73 -25.31 -33.61 3.56
C VAL A 73 -24.80 -32.65 2.48
N ASN A 74 -25.06 -32.95 1.21
CA ASN A 74 -24.70 -32.10 0.06
C ASN A 74 -25.46 -30.76 0.02
N ASN A 75 -26.50 -30.59 0.85
CA ASN A 75 -27.24 -29.33 0.97
C ASN A 75 -26.54 -28.33 1.90
N ILE A 76 -25.46 -28.72 2.58
CA ILE A 76 -24.64 -27.78 3.34
C ILE A 76 -23.70 -27.05 2.38
N ILE A 77 -23.84 -25.73 2.31
CA ILE A 77 -23.20 -24.92 1.27
C ILE A 77 -22.09 -24.07 1.89
N LEU A 78 -20.87 -24.22 1.42
CA LEU A 78 -19.83 -23.21 1.59
C LEU A 78 -19.80 -22.32 0.36
N LYS A 79 -19.87 -21.00 0.54
CA LYS A 79 -19.78 -20.05 -0.56
C LYS A 79 -18.88 -18.87 -0.18
N ILE A 80 -18.25 -18.25 -1.18
CA ILE A 80 -17.64 -16.93 -1.01
C ILE A 80 -18.77 -15.91 -0.75
N GLU A 81 -18.50 -14.86 0.03
CA GLU A 81 -19.53 -13.86 0.39
C GLU A 81 -20.25 -13.28 -0.84
N ASN A 82 -19.57 -13.22 -1.99
CA ASN A 82 -20.10 -12.78 -3.29
C ASN A 82 -20.84 -13.87 -4.11
N GLY A 83 -21.19 -15.01 -3.50
CA GLY A 83 -22.24 -15.91 -4.00
C GLY A 83 -21.81 -17.18 -4.74
N ILE A 84 -20.52 -17.37 -5.05
CA ILE A 84 -20.04 -18.59 -5.71
C ILE A 84 -19.93 -19.74 -4.69
N ASN A 85 -20.64 -20.84 -4.93
CA ASN A 85 -20.54 -22.06 -4.15
C ASN A 85 -19.19 -22.75 -4.38
N LEU A 86 -18.59 -23.22 -3.29
CA LEU A 86 -17.32 -23.93 -3.28
C LEU A 86 -17.56 -25.42 -3.08
N THR A 87 -16.71 -26.24 -3.67
CA THR A 87 -16.70 -27.68 -3.42
C THR A 87 -16.16 -27.95 -2.02
N VAL A 88 -16.89 -28.78 -1.28
CA VAL A 88 -16.50 -29.23 0.07
C VAL A 88 -16.38 -30.75 0.08
N THR A 89 -15.46 -31.25 0.89
CA THR A 89 -15.50 -32.63 1.35
C THR A 89 -16.35 -32.68 2.60
N SER A 90 -17.18 -33.72 2.72
CA SER A 90 -18.00 -33.95 3.90
C SER A 90 -17.91 -35.41 4.34
N SER A 91 -17.95 -35.65 5.64
CA SER A 91 -18.01 -37.01 6.20
C SER A 91 -18.93 -37.06 7.40
N LEU A 92 -19.75 -38.12 7.45
CA LEU A 92 -20.64 -38.39 8.58
C LEU A 92 -19.91 -39.22 9.64
N SER A 93 -20.22 -38.93 10.90
CA SER A 93 -19.73 -39.68 12.05
C SER A 93 -20.78 -39.65 13.17
N ASN A 94 -20.47 -40.33 14.28
CA ASN A 94 -21.33 -40.39 15.47
C ASN A 94 -22.78 -40.82 15.14
N GLN A 95 -22.94 -41.95 14.42
CA GLN A 95 -24.25 -42.46 13.99
C GLN A 95 -25.06 -41.41 13.22
N ASN A 96 -24.41 -40.78 12.24
CA ASN A 96 -24.96 -39.70 11.42
C ASN A 96 -25.43 -38.46 12.20
N LYS A 97 -24.96 -38.26 13.44
CA LYS A 97 -25.24 -37.06 14.25
C LYS A 97 -24.14 -35.99 14.14
N ALA A 98 -23.06 -36.25 13.42
CA ALA A 98 -22.02 -35.26 13.19
C ALA A 98 -21.59 -35.26 11.72
N VAL A 99 -21.45 -34.07 11.15
CA VAL A 99 -20.88 -33.85 9.81
C VAL A 99 -19.62 -33.03 9.97
N GLU A 100 -18.50 -33.57 9.51
CA GLU A 100 -17.28 -32.81 9.29
C GLU A 100 -17.27 -32.26 7.88
N ILE A 101 -16.94 -30.98 7.73
CA ILE A 101 -16.90 -30.24 6.46
C ILE A 101 -15.57 -29.52 6.36
N SER A 102 -14.93 -29.68 5.21
CA SER A 102 -13.74 -28.93 4.83
C SER A 102 -13.80 -28.55 3.36
N PRO A 103 -13.18 -27.44 2.96
CA PRO A 103 -13.09 -27.09 1.54
C PRO A 103 -12.23 -28.12 0.81
N SER A 104 -12.60 -28.50 -0.42
CA SER A 104 -11.83 -29.49 -1.20
C SER A 104 -10.50 -28.94 -1.71
N ASN A 105 -10.37 -27.62 -1.80
CA ASN A 105 -9.14 -26.90 -2.13
C ASN A 105 -8.90 -25.81 -1.08
N PRO A 106 -7.65 -25.40 -0.84
CA PRO A 106 -7.36 -24.27 0.06
C PRO A 106 -8.15 -23.03 -0.35
N LEU A 107 -8.78 -22.40 0.64
CA LEU A 107 -9.47 -21.13 0.49
C LEU A 107 -8.47 -20.01 0.18
N THR A 108 -8.94 -18.96 -0.48
CA THR A 108 -8.16 -17.75 -0.74
C THR A 108 -7.90 -17.01 0.57
N SER A 109 -6.68 -16.51 0.78
CA SER A 109 -6.30 -15.72 1.95
C SER A 109 -7.09 -14.40 2.06
N PHE A 110 -7.29 -13.92 3.30
CA PHE A 110 -7.97 -12.66 3.61
C PHE A 110 -9.35 -12.50 2.94
N THR A 111 -10.11 -13.59 2.83
CA THR A 111 -11.37 -13.65 2.10
C THR A 111 -12.50 -14.07 3.02
N ASN A 112 -13.68 -13.47 2.85
CA ASN A 112 -14.88 -13.82 3.60
C ASN A 112 -15.69 -14.91 2.88
N TYR A 113 -16.15 -15.88 3.66
CA TYR A 113 -16.96 -17.02 3.25
C TYR A 113 -18.14 -17.19 4.20
N GLN A 114 -19.17 -17.88 3.72
CA GLN A 114 -20.34 -18.28 4.49
C GLN A 114 -20.54 -19.78 4.37
N LEU A 115 -20.59 -20.48 5.50
CA LEU A 115 -21.09 -21.85 5.58
C LEU A 115 -22.56 -21.81 6.00
N ILE A 116 -23.44 -22.33 5.15
CA ILE A 116 -24.89 -22.26 5.31
C ILE A 116 -25.43 -23.66 5.53
N ILE A 117 -26.13 -23.84 6.65
CA ILE A 117 -26.89 -25.04 6.97
C ILE A 117 -28.38 -24.71 6.77
N PRO A 118 -29.00 -25.19 5.68
CA PRO A 118 -30.37 -24.84 5.37
C PRO A 118 -31.36 -25.60 6.27
N THR A 119 -32.56 -25.03 6.43
CA THR A 119 -33.68 -25.70 7.15
C THR A 119 -34.23 -26.92 6.40
N THR A 120 -33.91 -27.06 5.11
CA THR A 120 -34.34 -28.17 4.26
C THR A 120 -33.63 -29.48 4.57
N LEU A 121 -32.56 -29.45 5.37
CA LEU A 121 -31.82 -30.64 5.76
C LEU A 121 -32.70 -31.51 6.69
N ALA A 122 -33.01 -32.73 6.25
CA ALA A 122 -33.93 -33.61 6.95
C ALA A 122 -33.22 -34.60 7.89
N THR A 123 -33.81 -34.86 9.06
CA THR A 123 -33.38 -35.95 9.95
C THR A 123 -33.77 -37.30 9.35
N GLU A 124 -33.12 -38.39 9.77
CA GLU A 124 -33.47 -39.75 9.31
C GLU A 124 -34.95 -40.09 9.59
N SER A 125 -35.47 -39.62 10.72
CA SER A 125 -36.89 -39.73 11.10
C SER A 125 -37.84 -38.82 10.31
N GLY A 126 -37.33 -37.93 9.45
CA GLY A 126 -38.13 -37.02 8.63
C GLY A 126 -38.49 -35.68 9.29
N GLY A 127 -37.89 -35.34 10.44
CA GLY A 127 -37.99 -34.01 11.03
C GLY A 127 -37.04 -33.00 10.39
N ARG A 128 -37.13 -31.74 10.81
CA ARG A 128 -36.38 -30.60 10.24
C ARG A 128 -35.34 -30.03 11.20
N ILE A 129 -34.47 -29.17 10.68
CA ILE A 129 -33.59 -28.32 11.51
C ILE A 129 -34.38 -27.12 12.04
N ILE A 130 -34.41 -26.95 13.36
CA ILE A 130 -35.21 -25.89 14.01
C ILE A 130 -34.59 -24.50 13.86
N ASN A 131 -33.25 -24.41 13.76
CA ASN A 131 -32.51 -23.15 13.67
C ASN A 131 -31.51 -23.21 12.50
N PRO A 132 -31.81 -22.60 11.33
CA PRO A 132 -30.83 -22.50 10.26
C PRO A 132 -29.62 -21.71 10.75
N LEU A 133 -28.44 -22.11 10.29
CA LEU A 133 -27.18 -21.60 10.79
C LEU A 133 -26.33 -21.11 9.63
N THR A 134 -25.93 -19.84 9.68
CA THR A 134 -24.92 -19.27 8.79
C THR A 134 -23.70 -18.91 9.61
N ILE A 135 -22.58 -19.54 9.32
CA ILE A 135 -21.29 -19.27 9.96
C ILE A 135 -20.45 -18.44 8.99
N ASN A 136 -20.04 -17.24 9.42
CA ASN A 136 -19.16 -16.37 8.68
C ASN A 136 -17.70 -16.74 8.99
N LEU A 137 -16.92 -17.01 7.94
CA LEU A 137 -15.55 -17.47 8.02
C LEU A 137 -14.66 -16.47 7.25
N GLN A 138 -13.68 -15.86 7.90
CA GLN A 138 -12.67 -15.02 7.25
C GLN A 138 -11.31 -15.72 7.38
N THR A 139 -10.71 -16.06 6.25
CA THR A 139 -9.36 -16.63 6.18
C THR A 139 -8.31 -15.58 6.53
N GLY A 140 -7.20 -16.02 7.12
CA GLY A 140 -6.06 -15.21 7.49
C GLY A 140 -4.94 -15.24 6.46
N PHE A 141 -3.73 -14.99 6.95
CA PHE A 141 -2.49 -14.95 6.17
C PHE A 141 -2.14 -16.32 5.58
N ASP A 142 -1.64 -16.29 4.34
CA ASP A 142 -1.08 -17.44 3.64
C ASP A 142 0.42 -17.23 3.45
N ASP A 143 1.23 -18.01 4.17
CA ASP A 143 2.69 -17.93 4.15
C ASP A 143 3.32 -18.59 2.91
N ALA A 144 2.56 -19.15 1.97
CA ALA A 144 3.11 -19.61 0.71
C ALA A 144 3.67 -18.44 -0.12
N ASP A 145 4.81 -18.64 -0.79
CA ASP A 145 5.30 -17.65 -1.75
C ASP A 145 4.37 -17.57 -2.97
N LYS A 146 3.93 -16.35 -3.32
CA LYS A 146 3.02 -16.05 -4.43
C LYS A 146 3.73 -15.99 -5.79
N PHE A 147 5.04 -15.77 -5.77
CA PHE A 147 5.89 -15.70 -6.96
C PHE A 147 7.20 -16.48 -6.74
N PRO A 148 7.85 -16.99 -7.80
CA PRO A 148 9.16 -17.60 -7.69
C PRO A 148 10.19 -16.62 -7.13
N ARG A 149 11.06 -17.11 -6.24
CA ARG A 149 12.15 -16.29 -5.69
C ARG A 149 13.19 -15.99 -6.76
N ILE A 150 13.63 -14.74 -6.78
CA ILE A 150 14.72 -14.20 -7.61
C ILE A 150 15.74 -13.52 -6.70
N SER A 151 16.90 -13.13 -7.23
CA SER A 151 17.90 -12.42 -6.44
C SER A 151 17.37 -11.06 -5.96
N ASP A 152 17.92 -10.52 -4.86
CA ASP A 152 17.55 -9.18 -4.39
C ASP A 152 17.79 -8.12 -5.49
N GLU A 153 18.87 -8.22 -6.26
CA GLU A 153 19.14 -7.30 -7.39
C GLU A 153 18.12 -7.39 -8.52
N ASP A 154 17.67 -8.60 -8.86
CA ASP A 154 16.61 -8.81 -9.86
C ASP A 154 15.27 -8.30 -9.33
N LEU A 155 14.99 -8.51 -8.04
CA LEU A 155 13.77 -8.03 -7.38
C LEU A 155 13.73 -6.50 -7.34
N LEU A 156 14.83 -5.83 -6.99
CA LEU A 156 14.94 -4.37 -7.04
C LEU A 156 14.75 -3.85 -8.47
N THR A 157 15.34 -4.54 -9.47
CA THR A 157 15.17 -4.19 -10.88
C THR A 157 13.71 -4.36 -11.33
N LEU A 158 13.04 -5.43 -10.90
CA LEU A 158 11.62 -5.67 -11.17
C LEU A 158 10.74 -4.59 -10.55
N ILE A 159 11.02 -4.20 -9.30
CA ILE A 159 10.32 -3.12 -8.59
C ILE A 159 10.47 -1.81 -9.35
N GLN A 160 11.69 -1.41 -9.69
CA GLN A 160 11.93 -0.18 -10.46
C GLN A 160 11.20 -0.22 -11.82
N LYS A 161 11.32 -1.32 -12.57
CA LYS A 161 10.75 -1.44 -13.92
C LYS A 161 9.22 -1.47 -13.92
N GLN A 162 8.59 -2.19 -12.99
CA GLN A 162 7.13 -2.25 -12.91
C GLN A 162 6.56 -0.94 -12.39
N THR A 163 7.16 -0.36 -11.35
CA THR A 163 6.70 0.91 -10.75
C THR A 163 6.85 2.07 -11.73
N PHE A 164 7.89 2.05 -12.58
CA PHE A 164 8.10 3.06 -13.63
C PHE A 164 6.93 3.19 -14.61
N LYS A 165 6.15 2.12 -14.83
CA LYS A 165 4.94 2.17 -15.66
C LYS A 165 3.92 3.21 -15.19
N TYR A 166 3.88 3.54 -13.89
CA TYR A 166 3.04 4.60 -13.35
C TYR A 166 3.33 5.96 -14.02
N PHE A 167 4.61 6.27 -14.22
CA PHE A 167 5.06 7.54 -14.79
C PHE A 167 5.15 7.48 -16.32
N TRP A 168 5.35 6.28 -16.86
CA TRP A 168 5.56 6.07 -18.29
C TRP A 168 4.27 5.77 -19.04
N ASP A 169 3.66 4.63 -18.76
CA ASP A 169 2.44 4.12 -19.42
C ASP A 169 1.22 4.90 -18.93
N PHE A 170 1.14 5.13 -17.61
CA PHE A 170 0.06 5.87 -16.96
C PHE A 170 0.32 7.38 -16.82
N GLY A 171 1.43 7.88 -17.37
CA GLY A 171 1.68 9.31 -17.52
C GLY A 171 0.55 9.99 -18.31
N HIS A 172 0.23 11.23 -17.98
CA HIS A 172 -0.87 11.94 -18.63
C HIS A 172 -0.57 12.15 -20.12
N PRO A 173 -1.48 11.80 -21.05
CA PRO A 173 -1.17 11.73 -22.48
C PRO A 173 -0.89 13.09 -23.12
N ASN A 174 -1.45 14.19 -22.61
CA ASN A 174 -1.19 15.52 -23.18
C ASN A 174 0.05 16.20 -22.57
N SER A 175 0.08 16.41 -21.25
CA SER A 175 1.22 17.00 -20.55
C SER A 175 2.45 16.10 -20.39
N GLY A 176 2.30 14.77 -20.42
CA GLY A 176 3.36 13.83 -20.03
C GLY A 176 3.63 13.77 -18.52
N MET A 177 2.95 14.58 -17.71
CA MET A 177 3.13 14.69 -16.26
C MET A 177 2.54 13.50 -15.49
N ALA A 178 2.94 13.35 -14.23
CA ALA A 178 2.41 12.32 -13.35
C ALA A 178 0.99 12.67 -12.91
N ARG A 179 0.06 11.73 -13.05
CA ARG A 179 -1.26 11.84 -12.42
C ARG A 179 -1.12 11.72 -10.91
N GLU A 180 -1.92 12.47 -10.16
CA GLU A 180 -1.94 12.42 -8.69
C GLU A 180 -2.14 10.98 -8.20
N ARG A 181 -3.20 10.34 -8.69
CA ARG A 181 -3.53 8.95 -8.40
C ARG A 181 -4.15 8.27 -9.61
N ASN A 182 -4.30 6.95 -9.54
CA ASN A 182 -4.94 6.15 -10.60
C ASN A 182 -6.42 6.47 -10.87
N THR A 183 -7.10 7.21 -9.98
CA THR A 183 -8.50 7.65 -10.14
C THR A 183 -8.66 9.15 -10.39
N SER A 184 -7.58 9.90 -10.58
CA SER A 184 -7.59 11.37 -10.69
C SER A 184 -7.92 11.91 -12.09
N ALA A 185 -8.29 11.04 -13.03
CA ALA A 185 -8.57 11.39 -14.43
C ALA A 185 -7.46 12.27 -15.06
N ASP A 186 -7.74 13.55 -15.30
CA ASP A 186 -6.82 14.51 -15.93
C ASP A 186 -6.03 15.36 -14.92
N ILE A 187 -6.20 15.16 -13.60
CA ILE A 187 -5.43 15.91 -12.60
C ILE A 187 -4.00 15.35 -12.54
N VAL A 188 -3.03 16.23 -12.73
CA VAL A 188 -1.60 15.97 -12.57
C VAL A 188 -1.04 16.74 -11.38
N THR A 189 -0.07 16.15 -10.69
CA THR A 189 0.58 16.72 -9.50
C THR A 189 1.98 17.22 -9.84
N THR A 190 2.37 18.36 -9.29
CA THR A 190 3.67 18.98 -9.60
C THR A 190 4.82 18.32 -8.86
N GLY A 191 4.72 18.09 -7.54
CA GLY A 191 5.76 17.40 -6.79
C GLY A 191 5.92 15.94 -7.23
N GLY A 192 4.82 15.21 -7.38
CA GLY A 192 4.85 13.84 -7.91
C GLY A 192 5.39 13.76 -9.35
N THR A 193 5.23 14.82 -10.16
CA THR A 193 5.90 14.91 -11.47
C THR A 193 7.41 15.07 -11.35
N GLY A 194 7.90 15.84 -10.37
CA GLY A 194 9.33 15.92 -10.05
C GLY A 194 9.93 14.53 -9.80
N PHE A 195 9.24 13.72 -9.01
CA PHE A 195 9.66 12.33 -8.72
C PHE A 195 9.61 11.45 -9.98
N GLY A 196 8.58 11.65 -10.82
CA GLY A 196 8.45 10.99 -12.11
C GLY A 196 9.59 11.33 -13.09
N ILE A 197 10.06 12.57 -13.11
CA ILE A 197 11.20 13.00 -13.95
C ILE A 197 12.49 12.30 -13.50
N MET A 198 12.75 12.21 -12.19
CA MET A 198 13.89 11.44 -11.66
C MET A 198 13.77 9.94 -12.00
N SER A 199 12.54 9.41 -12.01
CA SER A 199 12.25 8.04 -12.42
C SER A 199 12.53 7.80 -13.91
N ILE A 200 12.27 8.78 -14.80
CA ILE A 200 12.65 8.72 -16.22
C ILE A 200 14.17 8.62 -16.36
N VAL A 201 14.94 9.45 -15.64
CA VAL A 201 16.41 9.40 -15.65
C VAL A 201 16.93 8.03 -15.19
N THR A 202 16.33 7.48 -14.14
CA THR A 202 16.61 6.12 -13.65
C THR A 202 16.32 5.08 -14.74
N ALA A 203 15.15 5.14 -15.38
CA ALA A 203 14.72 4.20 -16.41
C ALA A 203 15.61 4.22 -17.65
N VAL A 204 16.08 5.40 -18.09
CA VAL A 204 17.07 5.50 -19.16
C VAL A 204 18.39 4.85 -18.73
N SER A 205 18.88 5.15 -17.52
CA SER A 205 20.16 4.61 -17.02
C SER A 205 20.13 3.09 -16.81
N ARG A 206 18.94 2.53 -16.58
CA ARG A 206 18.68 1.08 -16.49
C ARG A 206 18.28 0.43 -17.81
N ASN A 207 18.26 1.18 -18.91
CA ASN A 207 17.83 0.71 -20.24
C ASN A 207 16.40 0.14 -20.26
N PHE A 208 15.50 0.64 -19.40
CA PHE A 208 14.07 0.31 -19.49
C PHE A 208 13.41 1.03 -20.67
N ILE A 209 13.93 2.20 -21.01
CA ILE A 209 13.58 3.01 -22.18
C ILE A 209 14.86 3.56 -22.82
N SER A 210 14.79 4.01 -24.07
CA SER A 210 15.92 4.66 -24.71
C SER A 210 16.15 6.08 -24.16
N LYS A 211 17.39 6.60 -24.28
CA LYS A 211 17.70 7.99 -23.92
C LYS A 211 16.89 8.99 -24.75
N ALA A 212 16.65 8.68 -26.02
CA ALA A 212 15.84 9.52 -26.91
C ALA A 212 14.38 9.60 -26.46
N ASP A 213 13.78 8.49 -26.05
CA ASP A 213 12.41 8.47 -25.53
C ASP A 213 12.31 9.24 -24.20
N GLY A 214 13.28 9.04 -23.31
CA GLY A 214 13.36 9.77 -22.05
C GLY A 214 13.50 11.29 -22.26
N LEU A 215 14.34 11.71 -23.21
CA LEU A 215 14.49 13.12 -23.60
C LEU A 215 13.17 13.68 -24.13
N LEU A 216 12.53 12.99 -25.07
CA LEU A 216 11.27 13.42 -25.69
C LEU A 216 10.15 13.58 -24.64
N ARG A 217 10.01 12.62 -23.72
CA ARG A 217 9.02 12.71 -22.63
C ARG A 217 9.32 13.90 -21.71
N THR A 218 10.59 14.11 -21.35
CA THR A 218 10.98 15.21 -20.47
C THR A 218 10.74 16.57 -21.15
N GLN A 219 11.05 16.71 -22.44
CA GLN A 219 10.74 17.91 -23.22
C GLN A 219 9.24 18.18 -23.32
N LYS A 220 8.41 17.14 -23.44
CA LYS A 220 6.95 17.28 -23.42
C LYS A 220 6.44 17.85 -22.10
N ILE A 221 6.94 17.33 -20.97
CA ILE A 221 6.63 17.84 -19.63
C ILE A 221 7.04 19.31 -19.50
N VAL A 222 8.28 19.63 -19.86
CA VAL A 222 8.81 21.01 -19.76
C VAL A 222 8.05 21.98 -20.67
N SER A 223 7.69 21.55 -21.88
CA SER A 223 6.89 22.36 -22.81
C SER A 223 5.50 22.67 -22.23
N PHE A 224 4.86 21.70 -21.59
CA PHE A 224 3.58 21.91 -20.90
C PHE A 224 3.72 22.87 -19.71
N LEU A 225 4.77 22.70 -18.89
CA LEU A 225 5.03 23.56 -17.73
C LEU A 225 5.31 25.02 -18.11
N LYS A 226 5.91 25.27 -19.29
CA LYS A 226 6.08 26.63 -19.82
C LYS A 226 4.75 27.35 -20.02
N THR A 227 3.70 26.63 -20.41
CA THR A 227 2.36 27.21 -20.66
C THR A 227 1.38 27.07 -19.49
N ALA A 228 1.64 26.18 -18.53
CA ALA A 228 0.77 26.00 -17.37
C ALA A 228 0.71 27.24 -16.46
N ASP A 229 -0.37 27.36 -15.69
CA ASP A 229 -0.55 28.41 -14.70
C ASP A 229 0.61 28.39 -13.69
N LYS A 230 1.14 29.58 -13.41
CA LYS A 230 2.22 29.86 -12.47
C LYS A 230 1.89 31.13 -11.71
N PHE A 231 2.29 31.20 -10.46
CA PHE A 231 2.03 32.32 -9.56
C PHE A 231 3.35 32.73 -8.93
N HIS A 232 3.87 33.90 -9.31
CA HIS A 232 5.24 34.32 -8.94
C HIS A 232 6.28 33.24 -9.32
N GLY A 233 6.09 32.66 -10.51
CA GLY A 233 6.92 31.59 -11.06
C GLY A 233 6.76 30.21 -10.41
N ALA A 234 6.17 30.12 -9.21
CA ALA A 234 5.85 28.85 -8.56
C ALA A 234 4.61 28.21 -9.18
N PHE A 235 4.52 26.88 -9.10
CA PHE A 235 3.42 26.10 -9.63
C PHE A 235 2.40 25.77 -8.54
N PRO A 236 1.13 25.53 -8.90
CA PRO A 236 0.15 24.96 -7.99
C PRO A 236 0.46 23.49 -7.68
N HIS A 237 -0.12 22.98 -6.60
CA HIS A 237 -0.08 21.56 -6.26
C HIS A 237 -0.66 20.70 -7.40
N TRP A 238 -1.89 21.01 -7.82
CA TRP A 238 -2.58 20.30 -8.90
C TRP A 238 -2.83 21.17 -10.12
N ILE A 239 -2.66 20.55 -11.28
CA ILE A 239 -2.90 21.14 -12.59
C ILE A 239 -3.80 20.19 -13.39
N ASN A 240 -4.72 20.74 -14.19
CA ASN A 240 -5.39 19.96 -15.21
C ASN A 240 -4.42 19.66 -16.36
N GLY A 241 -4.05 18.40 -16.53
CA GLY A 241 -3.05 17.92 -17.47
C GLY A 241 -3.37 18.15 -18.95
N ASN A 242 -4.62 18.52 -19.29
CA ASN A 242 -5.01 18.90 -20.64
C ASN A 242 -4.84 20.39 -20.92
N THR A 243 -5.12 21.24 -19.94
CA THR A 243 -5.25 22.69 -20.16
C THR A 243 -4.13 23.51 -19.54
N GLY A 244 -3.37 22.94 -18.61
CA GLY A 244 -2.37 23.68 -17.82
C GLY A 244 -2.99 24.57 -16.75
N LYS A 245 -4.30 24.49 -16.51
CA LYS A 245 -4.99 25.32 -15.51
C LYS A 245 -4.91 24.74 -14.11
N VAL A 246 -4.75 25.61 -13.10
CA VAL A 246 -4.77 25.20 -11.69
C VAL A 246 -6.06 24.43 -11.37
N GLN A 247 -5.91 23.35 -10.63
CA GLN A 247 -7.01 22.62 -10.00
C GLN A 247 -6.86 22.85 -8.49
N PRO A 248 -7.76 23.60 -7.84
CA PRO A 248 -7.60 23.91 -6.42
C PRO A 248 -7.52 22.63 -5.57
N PHE A 249 -6.50 22.53 -4.72
CA PHE A 249 -6.37 21.42 -3.76
C PHE A 249 -7.38 21.56 -2.62
N SER A 250 -7.68 22.81 -2.26
CA SER A 250 -8.78 23.18 -1.36
C SER A 250 -9.37 24.53 -1.78
N ALA A 251 -10.42 24.98 -1.11
CA ALA A 251 -11.09 26.25 -1.45
C ALA A 251 -10.15 27.47 -1.49
N LYS A 252 -9.13 27.51 -0.62
CA LYS A 252 -8.16 28.61 -0.55
C LYS A 252 -6.82 28.30 -1.21
N ASP A 253 -6.59 27.03 -1.55
CA ASP A 253 -5.36 26.57 -2.17
C ASP A 253 -5.56 26.42 -3.68
N ASN A 254 -5.66 27.58 -4.34
CA ASN A 254 -5.89 27.73 -5.78
C ASN A 254 -4.77 28.54 -6.46
N GLY A 255 -3.60 28.59 -5.84
CA GLY A 255 -2.45 29.39 -6.26
C GLY A 255 -1.15 28.60 -6.26
N ALA A 256 -0.05 29.23 -5.88
CA ALA A 256 1.25 28.56 -5.75
C ALA A 256 1.30 27.67 -4.51
N ASP A 257 1.90 26.49 -4.69
CA ASP A 257 2.42 25.62 -3.64
C ASP A 257 3.95 25.56 -3.79
N LEU A 258 4.66 26.15 -2.82
CA LEU A 258 6.11 26.27 -2.85
C LEU A 258 6.82 24.94 -2.55
N VAL A 259 6.20 24.05 -1.76
CA VAL A 259 6.76 22.74 -1.43
C VAL A 259 6.71 21.84 -2.66
N GLU A 260 5.55 21.74 -3.31
CA GLU A 260 5.38 20.98 -4.55
C GLU A 260 6.26 21.54 -5.68
N THR A 261 6.38 22.87 -5.77
CA THR A 261 7.32 23.52 -6.69
C THR A 261 8.76 23.08 -6.42
N SER A 262 9.17 22.95 -5.16
CA SER A 262 10.53 22.51 -4.82
C SER A 262 10.82 21.08 -5.26
N PHE A 263 9.84 20.18 -5.11
CA PHE A 263 9.92 18.79 -5.56
C PHE A 263 9.94 18.68 -7.09
N LEU A 264 9.17 19.51 -7.79
CA LEU A 264 9.25 19.60 -9.25
C LEU A 264 10.65 20.05 -9.70
N MET A 265 11.19 21.09 -9.05
CA MET A 265 12.46 21.69 -9.42
C MET A 265 13.66 20.77 -9.14
N GLU A 266 13.65 19.97 -8.08
CA GLU A 266 14.73 18.97 -7.89
C GLU A 266 14.78 17.97 -9.05
N GLY A 267 13.62 17.48 -9.51
CA GLY A 267 13.54 16.54 -10.63
C GLY A 267 13.98 17.17 -11.96
N LEU A 268 13.58 18.42 -12.22
CA LEU A 268 14.01 19.16 -13.40
C LEU A 268 15.53 19.40 -13.39
N LEU A 269 16.12 19.79 -12.26
CA LEU A 269 17.56 19.98 -12.15
C LEU A 269 18.33 18.67 -12.35
N VAL A 270 17.84 17.55 -11.81
CA VAL A 270 18.40 16.21 -12.10
C VAL A 270 18.39 15.92 -13.60
N ALA A 271 17.25 16.12 -14.28
CA ALA A 271 17.15 15.89 -15.71
C ALA A 271 18.08 16.81 -16.52
N ARG A 272 18.22 18.08 -16.12
CA ARG A 272 19.15 19.04 -16.73
C ARG A 272 20.60 18.53 -16.68
N GLN A 273 21.01 18.01 -15.52
CA GLN A 273 22.37 17.48 -15.35
C GLN A 273 22.59 16.18 -16.11
N TYR A 274 21.54 15.38 -16.32
CA TYR A 274 21.61 14.11 -17.04
C TYR A 274 21.62 14.28 -18.58
N PHE A 275 20.72 15.10 -19.11
CA PHE A 275 20.64 15.44 -20.53
C PHE A 275 21.59 16.60 -20.86
N ASN A 276 22.90 16.35 -20.71
CA ASN A 276 23.97 17.33 -20.80
C ASN A 276 24.81 17.26 -22.10
N GLY A 277 24.36 16.50 -23.10
CA GLY A 277 25.02 16.38 -24.40
C GLY A 277 25.00 17.68 -25.20
N THR A 278 25.81 17.72 -26.26
CA THR A 278 25.91 18.86 -27.20
C THR A 278 24.80 18.88 -28.25
N ASP A 279 23.94 17.86 -28.29
CA ASP A 279 22.80 17.79 -29.21
C ASP A 279 21.80 18.93 -28.95
N ALA A 280 21.22 19.47 -30.03
CA ALA A 280 20.34 20.63 -29.97
C ALA A 280 19.07 20.41 -29.12
N ALA A 281 18.54 19.19 -29.09
CA ALA A 281 17.36 18.85 -28.29
C ALA A 281 17.71 18.85 -26.79
N GLU A 282 18.86 18.29 -26.41
CA GLU A 282 19.33 18.34 -25.01
C GLU A 282 19.69 19.78 -24.59
N VAL A 283 20.34 20.57 -25.45
CA VAL A 283 20.62 22.00 -25.20
C VAL A 283 19.32 22.77 -24.96
N THR A 284 18.31 22.56 -25.81
CA THR A 284 17.00 23.21 -25.68
C THR A 284 16.32 22.84 -24.36
N LEU A 285 16.33 21.54 -24.00
CA LEU A 285 15.77 21.09 -22.73
C LEU A 285 16.45 21.79 -21.55
N ARG A 286 17.79 21.86 -21.53
CA ARG A 286 18.51 22.52 -20.44
C ARG A 286 18.19 24.00 -20.32
N ASN A 287 18.08 24.70 -21.45
CA ASN A 287 17.74 26.13 -21.47
C ASN A 287 16.32 26.37 -20.95
N ASP A 288 15.36 25.54 -21.36
CA ASP A 288 13.98 25.64 -20.90
C ASP A 288 13.85 25.34 -19.40
N ILE A 289 14.57 24.33 -18.90
CA ILE A 289 14.63 24.04 -17.45
C ILE A 289 15.24 25.22 -16.69
N ASN A 290 16.34 25.79 -17.19
CA ASN A 290 16.97 26.96 -16.57
C ASN A 290 15.99 28.13 -16.48
N GLN A 291 15.21 28.38 -17.54
CA GLN A 291 14.20 29.43 -17.54
C GLN A 291 13.11 29.18 -16.49
N LEU A 292 12.57 27.96 -16.40
CA LEU A 292 11.58 27.61 -15.40
C LEU A 292 12.13 27.80 -13.98
N TYR A 293 13.33 27.29 -13.71
CA TYR A 293 13.97 27.37 -12.39
C TYR A 293 14.28 28.82 -11.97
N GLN A 294 14.85 29.61 -12.88
CA GLN A 294 15.25 31.00 -12.61
C GLN A 294 14.07 31.96 -12.42
N ASN A 295 12.89 31.58 -12.90
CA ASN A 295 11.68 32.39 -12.79
C ASN A 295 10.91 32.15 -11.49
N VAL A 296 11.24 31.12 -10.70
CA VAL A 296 10.59 30.91 -9.39
C VAL A 296 11.01 32.01 -8.44
N GLU A 297 10.06 32.86 -8.03
CA GLU A 297 10.32 34.01 -7.16
C GLU A 297 10.36 33.59 -5.68
N TRP A 298 11.31 32.74 -5.27
CA TRP A 298 11.35 32.20 -3.90
C TRP A 298 11.28 33.28 -2.80
N SER A 299 11.94 34.42 -3.00
CA SER A 299 11.90 35.55 -2.07
C SER A 299 10.51 36.21 -1.92
N TRP A 300 9.61 36.08 -2.90
CA TRP A 300 8.22 36.56 -2.81
C TRP A 300 7.48 35.90 -1.64
N PHE A 301 7.73 34.60 -1.44
CA PHE A 301 7.09 33.76 -0.41
C PHE A 301 7.53 34.09 1.01
N ARG A 302 8.35 35.13 1.20
CA ARG A 302 8.67 35.70 2.50
C ARG A 302 7.65 36.71 3.01
N LYS A 303 6.58 37.01 2.27
CA LYS A 303 5.52 37.97 2.66
C LYS A 303 6.07 39.24 3.33
N ASN A 304 6.40 40.26 2.54
CA ASN A 304 7.01 41.51 3.07
C ASN A 304 8.37 41.29 3.76
N ASN A 305 9.22 40.41 3.19
CA ASN A 305 10.57 40.13 3.67
C ASN A 305 10.66 39.58 5.10
N GLU A 306 9.65 38.84 5.58
CA GLU A 306 9.76 38.11 6.84
C GLU A 306 10.93 37.10 6.80
N GLU A 307 11.39 36.70 7.98
CA GLU A 307 12.48 35.73 8.18
C GLU A 307 11.98 34.28 8.13
N ARG A 308 11.04 34.00 7.23
CA ARG A 308 10.44 32.67 6.99
C ARG A 308 9.90 32.57 5.57
N LEU A 309 9.66 31.36 5.10
CA LEU A 309 8.91 31.10 3.88
C LEU A 309 7.51 30.58 4.20
N LEU A 310 6.52 31.03 3.42
CA LEU A 310 5.16 30.52 3.44
C LEU A 310 4.97 29.48 2.33
N TRP A 311 4.22 28.44 2.65
CA TRP A 311 3.96 27.32 1.77
C TRP A 311 3.11 27.74 0.56
N HIS A 312 2.10 28.59 0.79
CA HIS A 312 1.11 28.91 -0.24
C HIS A 312 1.01 30.42 -0.49
N TRP A 313 0.64 30.77 -1.72
CA TRP A 313 0.16 32.10 -2.09
C TRP A 313 -0.93 31.99 -3.15
N SER A 314 -2.01 32.75 -3.01
CA SER A 314 -3.13 32.76 -3.97
C SER A 314 -3.33 34.14 -4.60
N PRO A 315 -3.66 34.24 -5.90
CA PRO A 315 -4.08 35.51 -6.50
C PRO A 315 -5.41 36.04 -5.93
N GLU A 316 -6.26 35.17 -5.40
CA GLU A 316 -7.58 35.51 -4.86
C GLU A 316 -7.53 35.70 -3.33
N PHE A 317 -6.81 34.81 -2.63
CA PHE A 317 -6.77 34.77 -1.17
C PHE A 317 -5.45 35.28 -0.57
N THR A 318 -4.50 35.68 -1.40
CA THR A 318 -3.19 36.20 -0.99
C THR A 318 -2.47 35.23 -0.03
N TRP A 319 -2.28 35.62 1.23
CA TRP A 319 -1.59 34.87 2.27
C TRP A 319 -2.54 34.22 3.28
N ASP A 320 -3.84 34.09 2.97
CA ASP A 320 -4.86 33.62 3.92
C ASP A 320 -4.57 32.26 4.57
N ILE A 321 -3.95 31.33 3.84
CA ILE A 321 -3.55 30.03 4.40
C ILE A 321 -2.48 30.24 5.49
N ASN A 322 -1.58 31.20 5.29
CA ASN A 322 -0.57 31.66 6.25
C ASN A 322 0.26 30.52 6.89
N LEU A 323 0.48 29.44 6.14
CA LEU A 323 1.21 28.26 6.62
C LEU A 323 2.71 28.46 6.42
N GLN A 324 3.45 28.57 7.52
CA GLN A 324 4.91 28.62 7.50
C GLN A 324 5.50 27.25 7.17
N VAL A 325 6.50 27.23 6.29
CA VAL A 325 7.36 26.05 6.10
C VAL A 325 8.39 26.04 7.23
N LYS A 326 8.17 25.21 8.26
CA LYS A 326 9.01 25.10 9.46
C LYS A 326 9.47 23.66 9.65
N GLY A 327 10.75 23.46 9.94
CA GLY A 327 11.33 22.14 10.13
C GLY A 327 11.18 21.61 11.56
N TRP A 328 11.36 20.30 11.77
CA TRP A 328 11.71 19.29 10.76
C TRP A 328 10.47 18.62 10.17
N ASN A 329 10.43 18.54 8.84
CA ASN A 329 9.42 17.83 8.04
C ASN A 329 10.01 17.57 6.63
N GLU A 330 9.18 17.20 5.65
CA GLU A 330 9.56 16.90 4.27
C GLU A 330 10.13 18.07 3.45
N SER A 331 9.99 19.31 3.92
CA SER A 331 10.10 20.52 3.09
C SER A 331 11.49 21.19 3.09
N LEU A 332 12.56 20.46 3.46
CA LEU A 332 13.92 21.01 3.46
C LEU A 332 14.33 21.58 2.08
N MET A 333 13.91 20.92 1.00
CA MET A 333 14.25 21.31 -0.38
C MET A 333 13.79 22.72 -0.74
N VAL A 334 12.69 23.21 -0.15
CA VAL A 334 12.22 24.59 -0.32
C VAL A 334 13.33 25.58 0.02
N TYR A 335 13.95 25.42 1.19
CA TYR A 335 14.99 26.35 1.65
C TYR A 335 16.29 26.17 0.88
N VAL A 336 16.65 24.92 0.53
CA VAL A 336 17.84 24.63 -0.29
C VAL A 336 17.72 25.35 -1.64
N LEU A 337 16.61 25.17 -2.36
CA LEU A 337 16.43 25.80 -3.67
C LEU A 337 16.22 27.31 -3.59
N ALA A 338 15.52 27.80 -2.57
CA ALA A 338 15.39 29.24 -2.34
C ALA A 338 16.74 29.93 -2.09
N ALA A 339 17.66 29.28 -1.36
CA ALA A 339 19.01 29.81 -1.16
C ALA A 339 19.89 29.64 -2.42
N SER A 340 19.61 28.63 -3.24
CA SER A 340 20.32 28.34 -4.49
C SER A 340 19.92 29.26 -5.64
N SER A 341 18.71 29.83 -5.62
CA SER A 341 18.24 30.75 -6.67
C SER A 341 19.17 31.95 -6.81
N THR A 342 19.50 32.30 -8.05
CA THR A 342 20.31 33.48 -8.37
C THR A 342 19.48 34.75 -8.45
N ASN A 343 18.24 34.67 -8.95
CA ASN A 343 17.40 35.83 -9.23
C ASN A 343 16.55 36.23 -8.02
N TYR A 344 16.12 35.24 -7.22
CA TYR A 344 15.14 35.42 -6.15
C TYR A 344 15.60 34.72 -4.87
N SER A 345 16.88 34.88 -4.55
CA SER A 345 17.53 34.21 -3.42
C SER A 345 17.03 34.70 -2.06
N ILE A 346 16.99 33.81 -1.06
CA ILE A 346 16.74 34.19 0.34
C ILE A 346 18.04 34.38 1.14
N PRO A 347 18.11 35.28 2.14
CA PRO A 347 19.24 35.35 3.05
C PRO A 347 19.27 34.13 4.00
N LYS A 348 20.46 33.79 4.53
CA LYS A 348 20.64 32.68 5.49
C LYS A 348 19.73 32.81 6.72
N SER A 349 19.46 34.05 7.15
CA SER A 349 18.60 34.33 8.30
C SER A 349 17.18 33.77 8.12
N VAL A 350 16.65 33.69 6.90
CA VAL A 350 15.33 33.09 6.62
C VAL A 350 15.34 31.58 6.92
N TYR A 351 16.44 30.90 6.61
CA TYR A 351 16.63 29.49 6.97
C TYR A 351 16.77 29.31 8.48
N ASP A 352 17.64 30.09 9.12
CA ASP A 352 17.90 29.97 10.55
C ASP A 352 16.66 30.25 11.39
N ASN A 353 15.95 31.35 11.12
CA ASN A 353 14.76 31.74 11.87
C ASN A 353 13.51 30.95 11.46
N GLY A 354 13.30 30.78 10.15
CA GLY A 354 12.08 30.21 9.58
C GLY A 354 12.05 28.70 9.62
N TRP A 355 13.06 28.05 9.02
CA TRP A 355 13.16 26.60 8.96
C TRP A 355 13.62 26.02 10.29
N ALA A 356 14.79 26.44 10.76
CA ALA A 356 15.44 25.84 11.93
C ALA A 356 14.90 26.39 13.27
N GLY A 357 14.10 27.46 13.24
CA GLY A 357 13.54 28.08 14.44
C GLY A 357 14.60 28.53 15.44
N ASN A 358 15.75 29.02 14.94
CA ASN A 358 16.96 29.35 15.71
C ASN A 358 17.41 28.19 16.63
N GLY A 359 17.34 26.95 16.12
CA GLY A 359 17.73 25.75 16.84
C GLY A 359 16.58 24.99 17.49
N SER A 360 15.35 25.52 17.51
CA SER A 360 14.18 24.81 18.03
C SER A 360 13.82 23.55 17.22
N ILE A 361 14.41 23.37 16.05
CA ILE A 361 14.27 22.17 15.21
C ILE A 361 14.88 20.91 15.85
N LYS A 362 15.82 21.07 16.80
CA LYS A 362 16.50 19.96 17.47
C LYS A 362 15.55 19.19 18.38
N ASN A 363 15.62 17.86 18.30
CA ASN A 363 14.93 16.93 19.19
C ASN A 363 15.90 16.38 20.25
N GLY A 364 16.83 15.52 19.84
CA GLY A 364 17.88 14.95 20.69
C GLY A 364 17.44 13.82 21.62
N ASN A 365 16.15 13.47 21.67
CA ASN A 365 15.64 12.40 22.55
C ASN A 365 15.83 11.01 21.93
N SER A 366 15.75 9.98 22.79
CA SER A 366 15.82 8.57 22.38
C SER A 366 14.42 7.95 22.27
N PHE A 367 14.14 7.28 21.16
CA PHE A 367 12.91 6.54 20.91
C PHE A 367 13.27 5.14 20.46
N TYR A 368 12.68 4.11 21.08
CA TYR A 368 12.99 2.71 20.77
C TYR A 368 14.49 2.40 20.71
N GLY A 369 15.27 3.00 21.61
CA GLY A 369 16.73 2.84 21.72
C GLY A 369 17.56 3.62 20.70
N VAL A 370 16.96 4.53 19.92
CA VAL A 370 17.63 5.31 18.87
C VAL A 370 17.48 6.80 19.15
N ASN A 371 18.59 7.53 19.14
CA ASN A 371 18.58 8.99 19.31
C ASN A 371 18.14 9.66 18.01
N LEU A 372 17.12 10.51 18.08
CA LEU A 372 16.59 11.25 16.93
C LEU A 372 17.10 12.70 16.96
N PRO A 373 17.93 13.14 15.99
CA PRO A 373 18.50 14.49 15.99
C PRO A 373 17.45 15.61 15.89
N LEU A 374 16.51 15.51 14.95
CA LEU A 374 15.55 16.57 14.60
C LEU A 374 14.10 16.11 14.66
N GLY A 375 13.17 17.07 14.74
CA GLY A 375 11.75 16.85 14.51
C GLY A 375 10.92 16.42 15.72
N PRO A 376 9.64 16.09 15.52
CA PRO A 376 8.74 15.76 16.62
C PRO A 376 9.16 14.46 17.31
N ALA A 377 8.56 14.18 18.47
CA ALA A 377 8.72 12.88 19.13
C ALA A 377 8.42 11.73 18.15
N ASN A 378 9.23 10.67 18.15
CA ASN A 378 9.14 9.57 17.18
C ASN A 378 9.26 9.96 15.67
N GLY A 379 9.66 11.19 15.34
CA GLY A 379 10.04 11.62 13.98
C GLY A 379 8.89 12.05 13.06
N GLY A 380 7.78 11.33 13.03
CA GLY A 380 6.64 11.61 12.14
C GLY A 380 6.44 10.55 11.05
N PRO A 381 5.68 10.86 9.98
CA PRO A 381 5.57 10.00 8.81
C PRO A 381 6.90 9.85 8.09
N LEU A 382 7.21 8.64 7.60
CA LEU A 382 8.57 8.34 7.15
C LEU A 382 8.97 9.04 5.84
N PHE A 383 8.02 9.52 5.05
CA PHE A 383 8.30 10.31 3.84
C PHE A 383 9.09 11.60 4.09
N PHE A 384 9.15 12.07 5.34
CA PHE A 384 10.01 13.18 5.76
C PHE A 384 11.49 12.93 5.43
N GLU A 385 11.91 11.67 5.43
CA GLU A 385 13.29 11.27 5.10
C GLU A 385 13.45 10.89 3.62
N HIS A 386 12.43 11.09 2.79
CA HIS A 386 12.45 10.70 1.39
C HIS A 386 12.42 11.91 0.47
N TYR A 387 11.40 12.78 0.57
CA TYR A 387 11.09 13.71 -0.53
C TYR A 387 12.25 14.66 -0.84
N SER A 388 12.73 15.40 0.15
CA SER A 388 13.91 16.26 -0.03
C SER A 388 15.22 15.46 -0.23
N LEU A 389 15.30 14.23 0.29
CA LEU A 389 16.53 13.43 0.31
C LEU A 389 16.66 12.46 -0.88
N MET A 390 15.70 12.46 -1.81
CA MET A 390 15.83 11.77 -3.10
C MET A 390 16.89 12.44 -3.97
N ALA A 391 16.91 13.77 -4.00
CA ALA A 391 17.87 14.53 -4.79
C ALA A 391 19.03 15.05 -3.91
N LEU A 392 18.74 15.61 -2.72
CA LEU A 392 19.76 16.07 -1.80
C LEU A 392 20.44 14.87 -1.13
N ASN A 393 21.72 14.63 -1.42
CA ASN A 393 22.43 13.50 -0.83
C ASN A 393 22.69 13.71 0.67
N PRO A 394 22.11 12.90 1.57
CA PRO A 394 22.32 13.07 3.00
C PRO A 394 23.70 12.58 3.48
N THR A 395 24.41 11.78 2.68
CA THR A 395 25.69 11.15 3.06
C THR A 395 26.76 12.19 3.36
N GLY A 396 27.23 12.23 4.60
CA GLY A 396 28.16 13.26 5.08
C GLY A 396 27.62 14.70 5.01
N LEU A 397 26.33 14.91 4.77
CA LEU A 397 25.70 16.23 4.75
C LEU A 397 25.44 16.68 6.20
N THR A 398 25.98 17.84 6.55
CA THR A 398 25.85 18.42 7.89
C THR A 398 25.64 19.92 7.79
N ASP A 399 25.04 20.51 8.82
CA ASP A 399 25.00 21.95 9.03
C ASP A 399 25.10 22.28 10.54
N ALA A 400 24.71 23.49 10.95
CA ALA A 400 24.70 23.89 12.35
C ALA A 400 23.70 23.11 13.24
N TYR A 401 22.73 22.41 12.64
CA TYR A 401 21.60 21.81 13.33
C TYR A 401 21.71 20.29 13.41
N ALA A 402 22.16 19.61 12.35
CA ALA A 402 22.23 18.15 12.33
C ALA A 402 23.24 17.56 11.33
N ASN A 403 23.47 16.26 11.49
CA ASN A 403 23.97 15.39 10.44
C ASN A 403 22.78 14.67 9.79
N TYR A 404 22.55 14.89 8.50
CA TYR A 404 21.33 14.46 7.81
C TYR A 404 21.34 12.98 7.47
N GLU A 405 22.52 12.36 7.28
CA GLU A 405 22.64 10.89 7.18
C GLU A 405 22.20 10.21 8.49
N THR A 406 22.62 10.77 9.62
CA THR A 406 22.26 10.29 10.96
C THR A 406 20.76 10.49 11.20
N GLN A 407 20.21 11.63 10.81
CA GLN A 407 18.78 11.92 10.91
C GLN A 407 17.93 10.88 10.16
N ALA A 408 18.24 10.67 8.87
CA ALA A 408 17.48 9.74 8.02
C ALA A 408 17.55 8.30 8.55
N LYS A 409 18.76 7.82 8.90
CA LYS A 409 18.95 6.50 9.51
C LYS A 409 18.21 6.35 10.84
N ALA A 410 18.28 7.36 11.70
CA ALA A 410 17.62 7.33 13.00
C ALA A 410 16.10 7.26 12.86
N HIS A 411 15.50 8.12 12.04
CA HIS A 411 14.05 8.15 11.86
C HIS A 411 13.52 6.87 11.18
N SER A 412 14.18 6.37 10.12
CA SER A 412 13.84 5.06 9.52
C SER A 412 13.92 3.93 10.54
N LYS A 413 14.95 3.90 11.40
CA LYS A 413 15.10 2.85 12.41
C LYS A 413 14.06 2.97 13.52
N ILE A 414 13.67 4.17 13.94
CA ILE A 414 12.59 4.39 14.92
C ILE A 414 11.26 3.90 14.37
N ASN A 415 10.93 4.21 13.11
CA ASN A 415 9.72 3.75 12.45
C ASN A 415 9.68 2.21 12.37
N TYR A 416 10.79 1.58 11.95
CA TYR A 416 10.97 0.13 11.97
C TYR A 416 10.79 -0.46 13.37
N ASN A 417 11.51 0.05 14.37
CA ASN A 417 11.48 -0.48 15.73
C ASN A 417 10.11 -0.33 16.39
N TYR A 418 9.39 0.78 16.11
CA TYR A 418 8.00 0.95 16.53
C TYR A 418 7.12 -0.17 15.98
N CYS A 419 7.22 -0.45 14.67
CA CYS A 419 6.42 -1.48 14.03
C CYS A 419 6.73 -2.88 14.58
N VAL A 420 8.01 -3.17 14.83
CA VAL A 420 8.45 -4.43 15.44
C VAL A 420 7.94 -4.57 16.88
N ALA A 421 7.96 -3.50 17.66
CA ALA A 421 7.45 -3.49 19.03
C ALA A 421 5.93 -3.63 19.08
N ASN A 422 5.23 -3.15 18.05
CA ASN A 422 3.78 -3.25 17.87
C ASN A 422 2.97 -2.95 19.14
N PRO A 423 3.09 -1.74 19.73
CA PRO A 423 2.45 -1.42 21.00
C PRO A 423 0.91 -1.47 20.94
N GLN A 424 0.31 -1.36 19.74
CA GLN A 424 -1.13 -1.45 19.52
C GLN A 424 -1.62 -2.89 19.28
N GLY A 425 -0.72 -3.86 19.10
CA GLY A 425 -1.07 -5.25 18.84
C GLY A 425 -1.75 -5.48 17.47
N TYR A 426 -1.50 -4.63 16.47
CA TYR A 426 -2.08 -4.79 15.14
C TYR A 426 -1.55 -6.02 14.43
N SER A 427 -2.43 -6.75 13.74
CA SER A 427 -2.02 -7.93 12.98
C SER A 427 -1.11 -7.55 11.81
N GLY A 428 -0.08 -8.36 11.56
CA GLY A 428 0.86 -8.20 10.44
C GLY A 428 2.16 -7.48 10.78
N TYR A 429 2.13 -6.55 11.72
CA TYR A 429 3.30 -5.78 12.16
C TYR A 429 4.41 -6.71 12.67
N SER A 430 5.61 -6.60 12.09
CA SER A 430 6.72 -7.51 12.36
C SER A 430 8.05 -6.98 11.82
N THR A 431 9.12 -7.76 11.96
CA THR A 431 10.42 -7.50 11.32
C THR A 431 10.38 -7.55 9.78
N GLU A 432 9.30 -8.09 9.22
CA GLU A 432 9.08 -8.27 7.78
C GLU A 432 7.96 -7.37 7.24
N SER A 433 7.11 -6.79 8.11
CA SER A 433 6.04 -5.89 7.71
C SER A 433 6.07 -4.64 8.58
N TRP A 434 6.63 -3.57 8.03
CA TRP A 434 6.83 -2.30 8.70
C TRP A 434 6.77 -1.16 7.69
N GLY A 435 6.63 0.06 8.20
CA GLY A 435 6.63 1.28 7.40
C GLY A 435 5.35 2.08 7.55
N LEU A 436 5.40 3.09 8.42
CA LEU A 436 4.32 4.05 8.63
C LEU A 436 4.65 5.36 7.92
N THR A 437 3.82 5.73 6.96
CA THR A 437 3.89 7.02 6.27
C THR A 437 2.49 7.47 5.83
N ALA A 438 2.37 8.68 5.30
CA ALA A 438 1.11 9.16 4.76
C ALA A 438 0.69 8.33 3.54
N SER A 439 -0.54 7.82 3.53
CA SER A 439 -1.08 6.95 2.48
C SER A 439 -2.60 6.85 2.55
N ASP A 440 -3.20 6.19 1.56
CA ASP A 440 -4.59 5.75 1.62
C ASP A 440 -4.83 4.78 2.79
N ILE A 441 -6.04 4.83 3.32
CA ILE A 441 -6.63 3.88 4.27
C ILE A 441 -8.01 3.45 3.77
N ASN A 442 -8.66 2.50 4.44
CA ASN A 442 -10.02 2.14 4.07
C ASN A 442 -10.96 3.34 4.25
N GLY A 443 -11.48 3.87 3.13
CA GLY A 443 -12.41 5.01 3.11
C GLY A 443 -11.78 6.38 3.32
N GLY A 444 -10.45 6.54 3.21
CA GLY A 444 -9.82 7.85 3.35
C GLY A 444 -8.32 7.87 3.14
N TYR A 445 -7.66 8.87 3.74
CA TYR A 445 -6.22 9.09 3.70
C TYR A 445 -5.75 9.54 5.09
N THR A 446 -4.55 9.14 5.52
CA THR A 446 -4.00 9.60 6.80
C THR A 446 -2.49 9.69 6.78
N ALA A 447 -1.94 10.64 7.54
CA ALA A 447 -0.50 10.76 7.77
C ALA A 447 -0.04 9.73 8.83
N SER A 448 0.07 8.45 8.44
CA SER A 448 0.46 7.40 9.38
C SER A 448 1.88 7.62 9.88
N SER A 449 2.08 7.43 11.17
CA SER A 449 3.38 7.56 11.84
C SER A 449 3.35 6.81 13.17
N PRO A 450 4.48 6.61 13.86
CA PRO A 450 4.49 6.05 15.22
C PRO A 450 3.56 6.78 16.23
N ASN A 451 3.24 8.06 15.99
CA ASN A 451 2.31 8.83 16.84
C ASN A 451 0.86 8.87 16.31
N ASN A 452 0.61 8.35 15.10
CA ASN A 452 -0.70 8.28 14.46
C ASN A 452 -0.78 6.94 13.70
N ASP A 453 -0.70 5.85 14.46
CA ASP A 453 -0.79 4.50 13.92
C ASP A 453 -2.26 4.05 13.94
N ARG A 454 -2.79 3.71 12.76
CA ARG A 454 -4.15 3.20 12.56
C ARG A 454 -4.16 1.75 12.06
N GLY A 455 -3.03 1.05 12.11
CA GLY A 455 -2.92 -0.33 11.65
C GLY A 455 -2.73 -0.49 10.15
N TYR A 456 -2.26 0.55 9.44
CA TYR A 456 -1.98 0.52 8.01
C TYR A 456 -0.48 0.63 7.73
N ILE A 457 0.03 -0.28 6.89
CA ILE A 457 1.40 -0.27 6.38
C ILE A 457 1.38 0.21 4.93
N ALA A 458 2.29 1.12 4.60
CA ALA A 458 2.49 1.64 3.26
C ALA A 458 3.86 1.20 2.73
N PRO A 459 3.94 0.40 1.65
CA PRO A 459 5.21 -0.15 1.15
C PRO A 459 6.29 0.90 0.89
N THR A 460 5.90 2.09 0.40
CA THR A 460 6.84 3.18 0.10
C THR A 460 7.70 3.58 1.31
N ALA A 461 7.16 3.51 2.54
CA ALA A 461 7.91 3.86 3.75
C ALA A 461 9.17 3.00 3.91
N ALA A 462 9.01 1.68 3.86
CA ALA A 462 10.12 0.74 4.01
C ALA A 462 10.99 0.70 2.76
N ILE A 463 10.39 0.67 1.56
CA ILE A 463 11.12 0.55 0.29
C ILE A 463 12.01 1.77 0.06
N SER A 464 11.48 2.98 0.25
CA SER A 464 12.21 4.22 0.00
C SER A 464 13.24 4.54 1.10
N SER A 465 13.18 3.83 2.22
CA SER A 465 14.23 3.88 3.26
C SER A 465 15.42 2.94 2.98
N ILE A 466 15.45 2.24 1.85
CA ILE A 466 16.51 1.27 1.53
C ILE A 466 17.95 1.83 1.62
N PRO A 467 18.26 3.11 1.29
CA PRO A 467 19.62 3.62 1.49
C PRO A 467 20.00 3.81 2.97
N PHE A 468 19.02 3.82 3.87
CA PHE A 468 19.21 4.09 5.30
C PHE A 468 19.14 2.81 6.15
N THR A 469 18.27 1.88 5.77
CA THR A 469 18.02 0.61 6.47
C THR A 469 17.93 -0.56 5.48
N PRO A 470 19.01 -0.88 4.74
CA PRO A 470 18.92 -1.80 3.60
C PRO A 470 18.46 -3.21 3.98
N GLU A 471 18.91 -3.74 5.12
CA GLU A 471 18.51 -5.08 5.57
C GLU A 471 17.03 -5.16 5.93
N GLU A 472 16.51 -4.18 6.67
CA GLU A 472 15.10 -4.06 7.05
C GLU A 472 14.21 -3.84 5.83
N SER A 473 14.62 -2.97 4.91
CA SER A 473 13.90 -2.65 3.69
C SER A 473 13.83 -3.85 2.76
N LEU A 474 14.93 -4.58 2.57
CA LEU A 474 14.94 -5.82 1.76
C LEU A 474 14.08 -6.92 2.38
N ARG A 475 14.05 -7.07 3.72
CA ARG A 475 13.09 -7.98 4.37
C ARG A 475 11.65 -7.61 4.06
N ALA A 476 11.30 -6.33 4.16
CA ALA A 476 9.95 -5.85 3.85
C ALA A 476 9.58 -6.05 2.38
N ILE A 477 10.49 -5.71 1.46
CA ILE A 477 10.32 -5.93 0.02
C ILE A 477 9.99 -7.40 -0.28
N ARG A 478 10.75 -8.34 0.30
CA ARG A 478 10.51 -9.78 0.12
C ARG A 478 9.15 -10.19 0.66
N PHE A 479 8.73 -9.67 1.81
CA PHE A 479 7.42 -9.96 2.38
C PHE A 479 6.29 -9.41 1.51
N PHE A 480 6.36 -8.14 1.12
CA PHE A 480 5.34 -7.50 0.28
C PHE A 480 5.21 -8.22 -1.07
N TYR A 481 6.32 -8.61 -1.69
CA TYR A 481 6.32 -9.27 -3.00
C TYR A 481 5.97 -10.76 -2.92
N TYR A 482 6.65 -11.53 -2.08
CA TYR A 482 6.49 -12.99 -2.05
C TYR A 482 5.32 -13.43 -1.19
N LYS A 483 4.98 -12.75 -0.10
CA LYS A 483 3.91 -13.21 0.80
C LYS A 483 2.57 -12.55 0.51
N LEU A 484 2.59 -11.26 0.19
CA LEU A 484 1.38 -10.48 -0.13
C LEU A 484 1.22 -10.18 -1.62
N GLY A 485 2.06 -10.76 -2.48
CA GLY A 485 2.13 -10.41 -3.91
C GLY A 485 0.81 -10.53 -4.67
N ASP A 486 -0.03 -11.52 -4.36
CA ASP A 486 -1.35 -11.70 -4.97
C ASP A 486 -2.35 -10.58 -4.63
N LYS A 487 -2.07 -9.80 -3.57
CA LYS A 487 -2.90 -8.68 -3.10
C LYS A 487 -2.25 -7.33 -3.39
N MET A 488 -0.95 -7.21 -3.14
CA MET A 488 -0.21 -5.94 -3.10
C MET A 488 0.56 -5.63 -4.38
N TRP A 489 0.89 -6.61 -5.20
CA TRP A 489 1.59 -6.37 -6.46
C TRP A 489 0.60 -6.22 -7.61
N GLY A 490 0.80 -5.23 -8.49
CA GLY A 490 -0.10 -4.99 -9.61
C GLY A 490 0.54 -4.26 -10.79
N GLU A 491 -0.31 -3.64 -11.60
CA GLU A 491 0.07 -3.02 -12.89
C GLU A 491 1.17 -1.97 -12.75
N TYR A 492 1.21 -1.24 -11.64
CA TYR A 492 2.18 -0.17 -11.42
C TYR A 492 3.10 -0.45 -10.22
N GLY A 493 3.37 -1.72 -9.92
CA GLY A 493 4.23 -2.13 -8.80
C GLY A 493 3.41 -2.40 -7.54
N PHE A 494 3.93 -2.02 -6.37
CA PHE A 494 3.17 -2.13 -5.12
C PHE A 494 2.04 -1.12 -5.09
N LYS A 495 0.87 -1.56 -4.61
CA LYS A 495 -0.27 -0.69 -4.29
C LYS A 495 0.01 0.10 -3.01
N ASP A 496 -0.77 1.15 -2.83
CA ASP A 496 -0.47 2.24 -1.89
C ASP A 496 -0.27 1.82 -0.42
N ALA A 497 -1.20 1.01 0.11
CA ALA A 497 -1.17 0.58 1.50
C ALA A 497 -2.02 -0.67 1.75
N PHE A 498 -1.89 -1.25 2.93
CA PHE A 498 -2.74 -2.34 3.40
C PHE A 498 -2.87 -2.36 4.93
N SER A 499 -3.90 -3.04 5.42
CA SER A 499 -4.01 -3.46 6.82
C SER A 499 -4.29 -4.96 6.86
N LEU A 500 -3.60 -5.70 7.74
CA LEU A 500 -3.93 -7.11 8.01
C LEU A 500 -4.78 -7.27 9.28
N ASN A 501 -4.93 -6.22 10.08
CA ASN A 501 -5.78 -6.23 11.28
C ASN A 501 -7.26 -6.27 10.91
N ASP A 502 -7.66 -5.36 10.03
CA ASP A 502 -8.94 -5.38 9.34
C ASP A 502 -8.62 -5.52 7.85
N PRO A 503 -8.57 -6.76 7.33
CA PRO A 503 -7.99 -7.05 6.02
C PRO A 503 -8.50 -6.12 4.93
N TRP A 504 -7.61 -5.25 4.48
CA TRP A 504 -7.86 -4.26 3.44
C TRP A 504 -6.57 -4.05 2.66
N PHE A 505 -6.70 -3.99 1.35
CA PHE A 505 -5.59 -3.78 0.44
C PHE A 505 -6.01 -2.69 -0.53
N ALA A 506 -5.20 -1.65 -0.66
CA ALA A 506 -5.46 -0.57 -1.59
C ALA A 506 -5.69 -1.12 -3.01
N SER A 507 -6.52 -0.44 -3.80
CA SER A 507 -6.57 -0.60 -5.26
C SER A 507 -5.86 0.56 -5.99
N SER A 508 -5.31 1.49 -5.21
CA SER A 508 -4.74 2.75 -5.64
C SER A 508 -3.22 2.71 -5.74
N TYR A 509 -2.72 3.68 -6.48
CA TYR A 509 -1.32 4.07 -6.58
C TYR A 509 -1.28 5.59 -6.60
N LEU A 510 -0.36 6.20 -5.84
CA LEU A 510 -0.17 7.64 -5.77
C LEU A 510 1.22 8.01 -6.30
N ALA A 511 1.34 9.10 -7.06
CA ALA A 511 2.62 9.52 -7.63
C ALA A 511 3.69 9.73 -6.55
N ILE A 512 3.28 10.35 -5.43
CA ILE A 512 4.15 10.70 -4.32
C ILE A 512 4.65 9.50 -3.53
N ASP A 513 4.00 8.34 -3.67
CA ASP A 513 4.38 7.09 -3.01
C ASP A 513 5.10 6.13 -3.98
N GLN A 514 4.79 6.16 -5.28
CA GLN A 514 5.48 5.34 -6.28
C GLN A 514 6.87 5.90 -6.66
N GLY A 515 6.98 7.22 -6.78
CA GLY A 515 8.22 7.87 -7.23
C GLY A 515 9.43 7.59 -6.33
N PRO A 516 9.30 7.79 -5.01
CA PRO A 516 10.38 7.51 -4.06
C PRO A 516 10.86 6.07 -4.08
N GLN A 517 10.01 5.09 -4.38
CA GLN A 517 10.45 3.68 -4.44
C GLN A 517 11.49 3.50 -5.55
N ILE A 518 11.25 4.07 -6.74
CA ILE A 518 12.16 3.96 -7.88
C ILE A 518 13.47 4.69 -7.58
N VAL A 519 13.36 5.95 -7.13
CA VAL A 519 14.50 6.86 -6.96
C VAL A 519 15.41 6.42 -5.82
N MET A 520 14.85 6.02 -4.68
CA MET A 520 15.67 5.62 -3.53
C MET A 520 16.31 4.24 -3.72
N ILE A 521 15.66 3.32 -4.45
CA ILE A 521 16.33 2.09 -4.90
C ILE A 521 17.52 2.44 -5.81
N GLU A 522 17.36 3.39 -6.74
CA GLU A 522 18.47 3.77 -7.62
C GLU A 522 19.62 4.44 -6.86
N ASN A 523 19.31 5.32 -5.92
CA ASN A 523 20.30 5.96 -5.07
C ASN A 523 21.05 4.94 -4.19
N TYR A 524 20.35 3.94 -3.63
CA TYR A 524 20.99 2.84 -2.91
C TYR A 524 21.96 2.05 -3.81
N ARG A 525 21.56 1.75 -5.05
CA ARG A 525 22.37 0.93 -5.97
C ARG A 525 23.56 1.67 -6.56
N THR A 526 23.41 2.94 -6.93
CA THR A 526 24.42 3.67 -7.73
C THR A 526 24.64 5.12 -7.30
N GLY A 527 23.76 5.68 -6.46
CA GLY A 527 23.77 7.10 -6.12
C GLY A 527 23.48 8.03 -7.30
N LEU A 528 22.87 7.54 -8.39
CA LEU A 528 22.69 8.28 -9.65
C LEU A 528 22.05 9.66 -9.43
N ILE A 529 20.89 9.71 -8.78
CA ILE A 529 20.09 10.93 -8.64
C ILE A 529 20.80 11.92 -7.72
N TRP A 530 21.36 11.43 -6.61
CA TRP A 530 22.24 12.20 -5.73
C TRP A 530 23.43 12.82 -6.45
N ASN A 531 24.13 12.04 -7.28
CA ASN A 531 25.30 12.54 -8.01
C ASN A 531 24.91 13.62 -9.02
N LEU A 532 23.76 13.48 -9.68
CA LEU A 532 23.26 14.46 -10.64
C LEU A 532 22.86 15.75 -9.93
N PHE A 533 21.99 15.71 -8.93
CA PHE A 533 21.51 16.91 -8.24
C PHE A 533 22.65 17.67 -7.54
N MET A 534 23.54 16.96 -6.83
CA MET A 534 24.68 17.56 -6.15
C MET A 534 25.75 18.11 -7.10
N SER A 535 25.65 17.85 -8.41
CA SER A 535 26.51 18.45 -9.43
C SER A 535 26.07 19.85 -9.89
N CYS A 536 24.85 20.29 -9.52
CA CYS A 536 24.33 21.62 -9.86
C CYS A 536 25.14 22.74 -9.17
N PRO A 537 25.79 23.65 -9.91
CA PRO A 537 26.59 24.72 -9.31
C PRO A 537 25.80 25.64 -8.37
N GLU A 538 24.54 25.93 -8.71
CA GLU A 538 23.67 26.77 -7.89
C GLU A 538 23.29 26.10 -6.57
N VAL A 539 23.12 24.77 -6.57
CA VAL A 539 22.81 23.99 -5.36
C VAL A 539 24.00 24.03 -4.40
N LYS A 540 25.22 23.83 -4.90
CA LYS A 540 26.44 23.96 -4.08
C LYS A 540 26.57 25.35 -3.46
N THR A 541 26.27 26.37 -4.25
CA THR A 541 26.28 27.77 -3.80
C THR A 541 25.25 28.01 -2.70
N GLY A 542 24.01 27.54 -2.89
CA GLY A 542 22.93 27.64 -1.91
C GLY A 542 23.23 26.89 -0.61
N LEU A 543 23.72 25.65 -0.70
CA LEU A 543 24.13 24.86 0.46
C LEU A 543 25.26 25.55 1.24
N THR A 544 26.30 26.04 0.55
CA THR A 544 27.39 26.82 1.19
C THR A 544 26.85 28.07 1.88
N LYS A 545 25.94 28.80 1.23
CA LYS A 545 25.28 29.99 1.78
C LYS A 545 24.49 29.70 3.05
N LEU A 546 23.83 28.53 3.11
CA LEU A 546 23.10 28.07 4.29
C LEU A 546 24.01 27.51 5.40
N GLY A 547 25.30 27.30 5.12
CA GLY A 547 26.28 26.76 6.07
C GLY A 547 26.33 25.24 6.10
N PHE A 548 25.83 24.57 5.06
CA PHE A 548 25.98 23.14 4.90
C PHE A 548 27.41 22.75 4.51
N GLN A 549 27.82 21.56 4.94
CA GLN A 549 29.06 20.90 4.58
C GLN A 549 28.73 19.51 4.04
N SER A 550 29.44 19.09 3.00
CA SER A 550 29.29 17.77 2.37
C SER A 550 30.55 17.45 1.57
N PRO A 551 30.92 16.16 1.39
CA PRO A 551 31.96 15.75 0.46
C PRO A 551 31.74 16.18 -1.00
N LYS A 552 30.53 16.67 -1.34
CA LYS A 552 30.13 17.05 -2.70
C LYS A 552 30.03 18.57 -2.93
N ILE A 553 30.19 19.40 -1.90
CA ILE A 553 30.14 20.87 -2.00
C ILE A 553 31.50 21.41 -2.41
#